data_AF-A0A3G6J413-F1
#
_entry.id   AF-A0A3G6J413-F1
#
_cell.length_a   1.000
_cell.length_b   1.000
_cell.length_c   1.000
_cell.angle_alpha   90.00
_cell.angle_beta   90.00
_cell.angle_gamma   90.00
#
_symmetry.space_group_name_H-M   'P 1'
#
loop_
_entity.id
_entity.type
_entity.pdbx_description
1 polymer ?
#
loop_
_entity_poly.entity_id
_entity_poly.type
_entity_poly.pdbx_seq_one_letter_code
_entity_poly.pdbx_strand_id
1 'polypeptide(L)' 'MTLRLSAEEDRALTLLAAAQGRSKHDAAVRAIVAAAARSLLDSEVHHLAYELLADYRETQQAITQAKAKHRP' A
#
# COMPACT_ATOMS: atom_id res chain seq x y z
N MET A 1 -0.42 11.67 25.60
CA MET A 1 -0.31 12.49 24.37
C MET A 1 -1.71 12.95 23.98
N THR A 2 -1.91 14.25 23.75
CA THR A 2 -3.20 14.81 23.32
C THR A 2 -3.11 15.29 21.88
N LEU A 3 -3.91 14.68 21.00
CA LEU A 3 -4.09 15.14 19.61
C LEU A 3 -5.10 16.28 19.59
N ARG A 4 -4.81 17.35 18.84
CA ARG A 4 -5.81 18.39 18.56
C ARG A 4 -6.56 17.98 17.32
N LEU A 5 -7.85 17.68 17.50
CA LEU A 5 -8.74 17.27 16.42
C LEU A 5 -9.66 18.42 16.02
N SER A 6 -9.93 18.55 14.73
CA SER A 6 -11.05 19.33 14.24
C SER A 6 -12.38 18.68 14.66
N ALA A 7 -13.48 19.42 14.57
CA ALA A 7 -14.80 18.87 14.87
C ALA A 7 -15.18 17.70 13.96
N GLU A 8 -14.70 17.70 12.71
CA GLU A 8 -14.92 16.62 11.76
C GLU A 8 -14.11 15.38 12.11
N GLU A 9 -12.83 15.55 12.46
CA GLU A 9 -11.95 14.47 12.88
C GLU A 9 -12.45 13.78 14.16
N ASP A 10 -12.94 14.55 15.14
CA ASP A 10 -13.51 13.97 16.36
C ASP A 10 -14.78 13.16 16.08
N ARG A 11 -15.64 13.63 15.16
CA ARG A 11 -16.83 12.87 14.72
C ARG A 11 -16.42 11.58 14.01
N ALA A 12 -15.48 11.67 13.07
CA ALA A 12 -14.96 10.51 12.37
C ALA A 12 -14.35 9.48 13.34
N LEU A 13 -13.55 9.93 14.32
CA LEU A 13 -12.97 9.07 15.34
C LEU A 13 -14.03 8.47 16.27
N THR A 14 -15.09 9.22 16.59
CA THR A 14 -16.24 8.71 17.36
C THR A 14 -16.93 7.57 16.62
N LEU A 15 -17.23 7.76 15.34
CA LEU A 15 -17.87 6.73 14.51
C LEU A 15 -16.99 5.50 14.36
N LEU A 16 -15.69 5.69 14.13
CA LEU A 16 -14.72 4.59 14.02
C LEU A 16 -14.65 3.78 15.31
N ALA A 17 -14.56 4.46 16.45
CA ALA A 17 -14.51 3.83 17.76
C ALA A 17 -15.78 3.03 18.06
N ALA A 18 -16.95 3.60 17.76
CA ALA A 18 -18.24 2.93 17.91
C ALA A 18 -18.35 1.69 17.01
N ALA A 19 -17.98 1.81 15.72
CA ALA A 19 -18.01 0.70 14.78
C ALA A 19 -17.09 -0.48 15.19
N GLN A 20 -16.00 -0.18 15.92
CA GLN A 20 -15.07 -1.19 16.43
C GLN A 20 -15.38 -1.65 17.86
N GLY A 21 -16.38 -1.06 18.54
CA GLY A 21 -16.69 -1.34 19.95
C GLY A 21 -15.54 -0.96 20.90
N ARG A 22 -14.81 0.13 20.62
CA ARG A 22 -13.57 0.52 21.32
C ARG A 22 -13.61 1.96 21.81
N SER A 23 -12.63 2.32 22.65
CA SER A 23 -12.41 3.72 23.04
C SER A 23 -11.84 4.53 21.87
N LYS A 24 -12.06 5.85 21.86
CA LYS A 24 -11.46 6.77 20.87
C LYS A 24 -9.93 6.64 20.82
N HIS A 25 -9.29 6.47 21.97
CA HIS A 25 -7.83 6.34 22.03
C HIS A 25 -7.34 5.04 21.37
N ASP A 26 -7.92 3.89 21.72
CA ASP A 26 -7.54 2.61 21.12
C ASP A 26 -7.85 2.58 19.61
N ALA A 27 -9.00 3.12 19.19
CA ALA A 27 -9.34 3.25 17.78
C ALA A 27 -8.33 4.10 17.01
N ALA A 28 -7.88 5.23 17.59
CA ALA A 28 -6.86 6.09 16.97
C ALA A 28 -5.51 5.39 16.84
N VAL A 29 -5.02 4.76 17.93
CA VAL A 29 -3.75 4.01 17.91
C VAL A 29 -3.78 2.92 16.83
N ARG A 30 -4.87 2.17 16.75
CA ARG A 30 -5.03 1.12 15.76
C ARG A 30 -5.16 1.64 14.34
N ALA A 31 -5.86 2.75 14.14
CA ALA A 31 -5.94 3.39 12.83
C ALA A 31 -4.56 3.81 12.32
N ILE A 32 -3.73 4.39 13.19
CA ILE A 32 -2.35 4.78 12.88
C ILE A 32 -1.52 3.56 12.48
N VAL A 33 -1.52 2.50 13.30
CA VAL A 33 -0.77 1.27 13.03
C VAL A 33 -1.23 0.62 11.71
N ALA A 34 -2.54 0.55 11.49
CA ALA A 34 -3.10 -0.03 10.28
C ALA A 34 -2.77 0.79 9.03
N ALA A 35 -2.76 2.12 9.12
CA ALA A 35 -2.37 3.00 8.03
C ALA A 35 -0.88 2.86 7.69
N ALA A 36 -0.02 2.82 8.71
CA ALA A 36 1.42 2.61 8.52
C ALA A 36 1.71 1.24 7.87
N ALA A 37 1.07 0.17 8.35
CA ALA A 37 1.23 -1.17 7.78
C ALA A 37 0.79 -1.22 6.32
N ARG A 38 -0.36 -0.64 5.97
CA ARG A 38 -0.81 -0.53 4.57
C ARG A 38 0.18 0.23 3.72
N SER A 39 0.66 1.39 4.19
CA SER A 39 1.63 2.19 3.44
C SER A 39 2.93 1.44 3.15
N LEU A 40 3.40 0.61 4.08
CA LEU A 40 4.59 -0.21 3.87
C LEU A 40 4.33 -1.33 2.85
N LEU A 41 3.22 -2.05 3.00
CA LEU A 41 2.84 -3.12 2.07
C LEU A 41 2.64 -2.58 0.63
N ASP A 42 1.98 -1.44 0.49
CA ASP A 42 1.78 -0.80 -0.81
C ASP A 42 3.11 -0.44 -1.46
N SER A 43 4.08 0.06 -0.67
CA SER A 43 5.44 0.35 -1.14
C SER A 43 6.18 -0.91 -1.59
N GLU A 44 6.09 -2.01 -0.84
CA GLU A 44 6.71 -3.29 -1.19
C GLU A 44 6.12 -3.87 -2.49
N VAL A 45 4.79 -3.86 -2.63
CA VAL A 45 4.10 -4.30 -3.85
C VAL A 45 4.53 -3.45 -5.05
N HIS A 46 4.61 -2.12 -4.85
CA HIS A 46 5.04 -1.21 -5.91
C HIS A 46 6.47 -1.50 -6.36
N HIS A 47 7.39 -1.65 -5.42
CA HIS A 47 8.79 -1.99 -5.70
C HIS A 47 8.89 -3.29 -6.47
N LEU A 48 8.24 -4.35 -5.97
CA LEU A 48 8.25 -5.66 -6.61
C LEU A 48 7.66 -5.62 -8.03
N ALA A 49 6.57 -4.87 -8.24
CA ALA A 49 5.98 -4.71 -9.55
C ALA A 49 6.95 -4.04 -10.54
N TYR A 50 7.70 -3.03 -10.09
CA TYR A 50 8.72 -2.38 -10.94
C TYR A 50 9.83 -3.34 -11.34
N GLU A 51 10.36 -4.11 -10.39
CA GLU A 51 11.43 -5.10 -10.66
C GLU A 51 10.94 -6.17 -11.65
N LEU A 52 9.78 -6.79 -11.37
CA LEU A 52 9.24 -7.86 -12.22
C LEU A 52 8.90 -7.37 -13.64
N LEU A 53 8.39 -6.13 -13.79
CA LEU A 53 8.11 -5.58 -15.10
C LEU A 53 9.38 -5.29 -15.91
N ALA A 54 10.47 -4.90 -15.25
CA ALA A 54 11.76 -4.69 -15.90
C ALA A 54 12.31 -6.03 -16.42
N ASP A 55 12.38 -7.04 -15.56
CA ASP A 55 12.87 -8.39 -15.88
C ASP A 55 12.04 -9.03 -17.00
N TYR A 56 10.72 -8.89 -16.93
CA TYR A 56 9.81 -9.39 -17.95
C TYR A 56 10.09 -8.73 -19.30
N ARG A 57 10.28 -7.40 -19.34
CA ARG A 57 10.59 -6.68 -20.58
C ARG A 57 11.91 -7.12 -21.18
N GLU A 58 12.96 -7.26 -20.37
CA GLU A 58 14.26 -7.74 -20.81
C GLU A 58 14.16 -9.14 -21.42
N THR A 59 13.48 -10.05 -20.72
CA THR A 59 13.26 -11.42 -21.18
C THR A 59 12.48 -11.46 -22.50
N GLN A 60 11.41 -10.67 -22.63
CA GLN A 60 10.63 -10.58 -23.87
C GLN A 60 11.45 -10.02 -25.04
N GLN A 61 12.31 -9.03 -24.78
CA GLN A 61 13.22 -8.49 -25.80
C GLN A 61 14.22 -9.55 -26.25
N ALA A 62 14.83 -10.30 -25.32
CA ALA A 62 15.75 -11.39 -25.64
C ALA A 62 15.08 -12.48 -26.50
N ILE A 63 13.87 -12.91 -26.13
CA ILE A 63 13.09 -13.89 -26.92
C ILE A 63 12.80 -13.35 -28.33
N THR A 64 12.40 -12.08 -28.44
CA THR A 64 12.07 -11.46 -29.73
C THR A 64 13.31 -11.36 -30.63
N GLN A 65 14.46 -10.98 -30.07
CA GLN A 65 15.73 -10.91 -30.79
C GLN A 65 16.22 -12.30 -31.23
N ALA A 66 16.12 -13.31 -30.36
CA ALA A 66 16.47 -14.68 -30.71
C ALA A 66 15.63 -15.22 -31.87
N LYS A 67 14.31 -14.94 -31.86
CA LYS A 67 13.40 -15.28 -32.96
C LYS A 67 13.78 -14.55 -34.26
N ALA A 68 14.11 -13.26 -34.18
CA ALA A 68 14.53 -12.49 -35.36
C ALA A 68 15.84 -13.04 -35.97
N LYS A 69 16.80 -13.45 -35.12
CA LYS A 69 18.08 -14.04 -35.55
C LYS A 69 17.93 -15.40 -36.23
N HIS A 70 16.89 -16.17 -35.90
CA HIS A 70 16.62 -17.51 -36.46
C HIS A 70 15.63 -17.52 -37.63
N ARG A 71 15.18 -16.35 -38.10
CA ARG A 71 14.34 -16.23 -39.29
C ARG A 71 15.24 -16.35 -40.53
N PRO A 72 15.06 -17.36 -41.40
CA PRO A 72 15.89 -17.58 -42.59
C PRO A 72 15.68 -16.52 -43.67
#